data_AF-A0A537CK54-F1
#
_entry.id   AF-A0A537CK54-F1
#
_cell.length_a   1.000
_cell.length_b   1.000
_cell.length_c   1.000
_cell.angle_alpha   90.00
_cell.angle_beta   90.00
_cell.angle_gamma   90.00
#
_symmetry.space_group_name_H-M   'P 1'
#
loop_
_entity.id
_entity.type
_entity.pdbx_description
1 polymer ?
#
loop_
_entity_poly.entity_id
_entity_poly.type
_entity_poly.pdbx_seq_one_letter_code
_entity_poly.pdbx_strand_id
1 'polypeptide(L)'
;MRGLAAAAGVLVAFQALAADPGRPPDWILASSDARAVAGQPFEVLLVSLGAEPPPDEINVRLKGDVDERILRMQALGPARGTQRAYSATMPAALSGPVAIDLVGQPSSVLVLRVAPKADALRSLTDRRARDEYEPPVSENDPIYFVLGARSGYSARFQLSFKYRLFDQSAGFGRDRPWLSGLYFGYTQNSVWDLSSQSRAFRDTSYRPSLFWKWERADDRTWIDAARFGAEHESNGKDGDRSRSINTLFVRPEWHWRLRNGDSLQFTPHLHKYFDTADNPDIAAYRGYVDWRARYDAGGEWIATGVARIGTSGKGSLLIDFSKRTRDLRVGPVGGYLHVQYFNGYGEDILDYNLRRKPQLRFGVAIVP
;
A
#
# COMPACT_ATOMS: atom_id res chain seq x y z
N MET A 1 30.94 -45.27 -35.03
CA MET A 1 29.52 -45.23 -35.46
C MET A 1 28.67 -45.12 -34.20
N ARG A 2 28.37 -43.91 -33.69
CA ARG A 2 27.17 -43.07 -33.95
C ARG A 2 25.81 -43.82 -33.89
N GLY A 3 25.07 -43.54 -32.82
CA GLY A 3 23.60 -43.41 -32.76
C GLY A 3 22.78 -44.69 -32.62
N LEU A 4 21.62 -44.76 -31.97
CA LEU A 4 20.66 -43.74 -31.53
C LEU A 4 20.06 -44.16 -30.17
N ALA A 5 19.91 -43.21 -29.23
CA ALA A 5 18.96 -43.35 -28.13
C ALA A 5 17.66 -42.66 -28.55
N ALA A 6 16.58 -43.43 -28.63
CA ALA A 6 15.24 -42.93 -28.89
C ALA A 6 14.73 -42.17 -27.65
N ALA A 7 14.56 -40.86 -27.77
CA ALA A 7 13.83 -40.06 -26.79
C ALA A 7 12.33 -40.15 -27.13
N ALA A 8 11.59 -40.92 -26.33
CA ALA A 8 10.14 -40.94 -26.36
C ALA A 8 9.61 -39.60 -25.82
N GLY A 9 8.84 -38.90 -26.65
CA GLY A 9 8.24 -37.61 -26.31
C GLY A 9 7.20 -37.73 -25.19
N VAL A 10 7.34 -36.86 -24.20
CA VAL A 10 6.28 -36.60 -23.21
C VAL A 10 5.28 -35.65 -23.86
N LEU A 11 4.10 -36.18 -24.18
CA LEU A 11 2.97 -35.40 -24.66
C LEU A 11 2.31 -34.72 -23.43
N VAL A 12 2.60 -33.44 -23.21
CA VAL A 12 1.86 -32.62 -22.23
C VAL A 12 0.59 -32.12 -22.91
N ALA A 13 -0.56 -32.51 -22.36
CA ALA A 13 -1.87 -32.11 -22.87
C ALA A 13 -2.09 -30.59 -22.69
N PHE A 14 -2.21 -29.87 -23.81
CA PHE A 14 -2.61 -28.46 -23.82
C PHE A 14 -4.13 -28.37 -23.94
N GLN A 15 -4.81 -27.78 -22.95
CA GLN A 15 -6.13 -27.20 -23.18
C GLN A 15 -5.94 -25.79 -23.74
N ALA A 16 -5.93 -25.66 -25.06
CA ALA A 16 -5.94 -24.36 -25.72
C ALA A 16 -7.40 -23.90 -25.85
N LEU A 17 -7.81 -22.92 -25.04
CA LEU A 17 -9.00 -22.13 -25.34
C LEU A 17 -8.61 -21.04 -26.34
N ALA A 18 -9.26 -21.03 -27.50
CA ALA A 18 -9.11 -19.98 -28.49
C ALA A 18 -9.73 -18.68 -27.97
N ALA A 19 -9.08 -17.55 -28.23
CA ALA A 19 -9.62 -16.23 -27.90
C ALA A 19 -10.87 -15.86 -28.74
N ASP A 20 -11.05 -16.52 -29.89
CA ASP A 20 -12.21 -16.40 -30.80
C ASP A 20 -12.64 -17.81 -31.25
N PRO A 21 -13.87 -18.29 -30.94
CA PRO A 21 -14.27 -19.67 -31.18
C PRO A 21 -14.45 -20.07 -32.66
N GLY A 22 -14.26 -19.16 -33.62
CA GLY A 22 -14.49 -19.41 -35.05
C GLY A 22 -13.26 -19.61 -35.94
N ARG A 23 -12.03 -19.35 -35.45
CA ARG A 23 -10.81 -19.43 -36.27
C ARG A 23 -9.65 -20.04 -35.45
N PRO A 24 -8.91 -21.03 -35.99
CA PRO A 24 -7.72 -21.53 -35.31
C PRO A 24 -6.73 -20.36 -35.12
N PRO A 25 -6.12 -20.20 -33.94
CA PRO A 25 -5.20 -19.09 -33.71
C PRO A 25 -3.99 -19.23 -34.63
N ASP A 26 -3.50 -18.11 -35.17
CA ASP A 26 -2.29 -18.11 -36.02
C ASP A 26 -1.01 -18.29 -35.16
N TRP A 27 -1.15 -18.08 -33.85
CA TRP A 27 -0.07 -18.08 -32.86
C TRP A 27 -0.45 -18.83 -31.58
N ILE A 28 0.48 -19.62 -31.04
CA ILE A 28 0.31 -20.31 -29.75
C ILE A 28 1.26 -19.70 -28.73
N LEU A 29 0.68 -19.22 -27.61
CA LEU A 29 1.41 -18.86 -26.40
C LEU A 29 1.53 -20.10 -25.50
N ALA A 30 2.76 -20.41 -25.11
CA ALA A 30 3.08 -21.49 -24.19
C ALA A 30 4.05 -21.01 -23.10
N SER A 31 4.11 -21.73 -22.00
CA SER A 31 5.12 -21.52 -20.95
C SER A 31 5.66 -22.87 -20.50
N SER A 32 6.94 -22.91 -20.14
CA SER A 32 7.56 -24.06 -19.48
C SER A 32 7.14 -24.19 -18.02
N ASP A 33 6.67 -23.10 -17.40
CA ASP A 33 6.15 -23.06 -16.05
C ASP A 33 4.72 -22.51 -16.03
N ALA A 34 3.78 -23.29 -15.47
CA ALA A 34 2.39 -22.86 -15.27
C ALA A 34 2.25 -21.90 -14.08
N ARG A 35 3.34 -21.61 -13.36
CA ARG A 35 3.41 -20.71 -12.23
C ARG A 35 4.29 -19.51 -12.57
N ALA A 36 3.91 -18.37 -12.04
CA ALA A 36 4.73 -17.17 -12.04
C ALA A 36 4.66 -16.50 -10.67
N VAL A 37 5.59 -15.60 -10.39
CA VAL A 37 5.59 -14.81 -9.15
C VAL A 37 5.47 -13.35 -9.53
N ALA A 38 4.53 -12.64 -8.91
CA ALA A 38 4.36 -11.21 -9.13
C ALA A 38 5.68 -10.46 -8.88
N GLY A 39 6.06 -9.55 -9.76
CA GLY A 39 7.31 -8.80 -9.70
C GLY A 39 8.58 -9.59 -10.01
N GLN A 40 8.49 -10.85 -10.44
CA GLN A 40 9.62 -11.62 -10.96
C GLN A 40 9.54 -11.75 -12.49
N PRO A 41 10.66 -11.97 -13.18
CA PRO A 41 10.66 -12.34 -14.58
C PRO A 41 9.81 -13.60 -14.82
N PHE A 42 9.06 -13.61 -15.90
CA PHE A 42 8.41 -14.79 -16.44
C PHE A 42 8.73 -14.89 -17.93
N GLU A 43 8.66 -16.12 -18.45
CA GLU A 43 8.96 -16.41 -19.83
C GLU A 43 7.72 -16.94 -20.55
N VAL A 44 7.61 -16.58 -21.82
CA VAL A 44 6.58 -17.10 -22.71
C VAL A 44 7.24 -17.54 -24.01
N LEU A 45 6.89 -18.73 -24.47
CA LEU A 45 7.24 -19.26 -25.77
C LEU A 45 6.11 -18.95 -26.75
N LEU A 46 6.44 -18.23 -27.82
CA LEU A 46 5.53 -17.99 -28.94
C LEU A 46 5.85 -18.99 -30.06
N VAL A 47 4.82 -19.66 -30.56
CA VAL A 47 4.92 -20.59 -31.70
C VAL A 47 4.02 -20.09 -32.82
N SER A 48 4.61 -19.85 -33.99
CA SER A 48 3.90 -19.52 -35.23
C SER A 48 3.36 -20.79 -35.89
N LEU A 49 2.08 -20.78 -36.27
CA LEU A 49 1.48 -21.86 -37.07
C LEU A 49 1.53 -21.56 -38.58
N GLY A 50 1.78 -20.30 -38.97
CA GLY A 50 1.89 -19.85 -40.36
C GLY A 50 3.29 -19.97 -40.99
N ALA A 51 4.23 -20.64 -40.31
CA ALA A 51 5.65 -20.77 -40.72
C ALA A 51 6.47 -19.46 -40.75
N GLU A 52 5.91 -18.33 -40.31
CA GLU A 52 6.64 -17.07 -40.15
C GLU A 52 7.47 -17.05 -38.85
N PRO A 53 8.69 -16.50 -38.85
CA PRO A 53 9.49 -16.37 -37.64
C PRO A 53 8.86 -15.35 -36.68
N PRO A 54 8.73 -15.66 -35.37
CA PRO A 54 8.20 -14.71 -34.41
C PRO A 54 9.06 -13.42 -34.30
N PRO A 55 8.43 -12.24 -34.13
CA PRO A 55 9.11 -10.93 -34.13
C PRO A 55 10.10 -10.75 -32.97
N ASP A 56 10.88 -9.67 -32.97
CA ASP A 56 11.80 -9.36 -31.86
C ASP A 56 11.05 -8.90 -30.59
N GLU A 57 9.85 -8.36 -30.78
CA GLU A 57 9.03 -7.79 -29.71
C GLU A 57 7.57 -8.16 -29.92
N ILE A 58 6.88 -8.40 -28.82
CA ILE A 58 5.44 -8.67 -28.81
C ILE A 58 4.76 -7.85 -27.72
N ASN A 59 3.48 -7.56 -27.93
CA ASN A 59 2.61 -7.03 -26.89
C ASN A 59 1.64 -8.13 -26.48
N VAL A 60 1.65 -8.47 -25.19
CA VAL A 60 0.70 -9.41 -24.61
C VAL A 60 -0.27 -8.65 -23.71
N ARG A 61 -1.53 -9.04 -23.71
CA ARG A 61 -2.54 -8.58 -22.76
C ARG A 61 -2.60 -9.59 -21.61
N LEU A 62 -2.50 -9.11 -20.39
CA LEU A 62 -2.68 -9.87 -19.17
C LEU A 62 -4.03 -9.48 -18.55
N LYS A 63 -4.90 -10.46 -18.31
CA LYS A 63 -6.19 -10.29 -17.65
C LYS A 63 -6.18 -11.07 -16.33
N GLY A 64 -6.16 -10.35 -15.22
CA GLY A 64 -6.49 -10.88 -13.90
C GLY A 64 -7.95 -10.60 -13.54
N ASP A 65 -8.35 -10.93 -12.32
CA ASP A 65 -9.73 -10.76 -11.85
C ASP A 65 -10.19 -9.29 -11.79
N VAL A 66 -9.25 -8.36 -11.52
CA VAL A 66 -9.53 -6.94 -11.27
C VAL A 66 -8.63 -5.97 -12.02
N ASP A 67 -7.68 -6.47 -12.81
CA ASP A 67 -6.68 -5.67 -13.54
C ASP A 67 -6.44 -6.27 -14.93
N GLU A 68 -6.44 -5.43 -15.96
CA GLU A 68 -6.13 -5.77 -17.34
C GLU A 68 -5.03 -4.82 -17.85
N ARG A 69 -3.92 -5.38 -18.34
CA ARG A 69 -2.78 -4.58 -18.80
C ARG A 69 -2.12 -5.16 -20.03
N ILE A 70 -1.56 -4.28 -20.85
CA ILE A 70 -0.73 -4.66 -21.99
C ILE A 70 0.74 -4.55 -21.56
N LEU A 71 1.48 -5.63 -21.79
CA LEU A 71 2.90 -5.73 -21.49
C LEU A 71 3.68 -5.98 -22.77
N ARG A 72 4.71 -5.15 -23.01
CA ARG A 72 5.67 -5.38 -24.08
C ARG A 72 6.70 -6.39 -23.59
N MET A 73 6.88 -7.48 -24.32
CA MET A 73 7.88 -8.50 -24.05
C MET A 73 8.98 -8.45 -25.10
N GLN A 74 10.21 -8.72 -24.66
CA GLN A 74 11.40 -8.73 -25.49
C GLN A 74 11.85 -10.17 -25.73
N ALA A 75 12.30 -10.46 -26.95
CA ALA A 75 12.85 -11.76 -27.27
C ALA A 75 14.15 -12.02 -26.48
N LEU A 76 14.26 -13.20 -25.89
CA LEU A 76 15.46 -13.63 -25.16
C LEU A 76 16.63 -14.02 -26.09
N GLY A 77 16.35 -14.23 -27.37
CA GLY A 77 17.33 -14.63 -28.36
C GLY A 77 16.71 -14.72 -29.77
N PRO A 78 17.47 -15.21 -30.77
CA PRO A 78 16.97 -15.36 -32.13
C PRO A 78 15.86 -16.42 -32.22
N ALA A 79 14.97 -16.28 -33.20
CA ALA A 79 13.96 -17.27 -33.51
C ALA A 79 14.59 -18.63 -33.88
N ARG A 80 14.03 -19.72 -33.38
CA ARG A 80 14.38 -21.10 -33.74
C ARG A 80 13.27 -21.68 -34.61
N GLY A 81 13.37 -21.45 -35.92
CA GLY A 81 12.30 -21.79 -36.85
C GLY A 81 11.04 -20.98 -36.54
N THR A 82 9.93 -21.66 -36.21
CA THR A 82 8.65 -21.02 -35.89
C THR A 82 8.49 -20.64 -34.42
N GLN A 83 9.54 -20.82 -33.60
CA GLN A 83 9.45 -20.66 -32.15
C GLN A 83 10.39 -19.57 -31.63
N ARG A 84 9.95 -18.81 -30.64
CA ARG A 84 10.79 -17.82 -29.97
C ARG A 84 10.36 -17.58 -28.53
N ALA A 85 11.34 -17.50 -27.63
CA ALA A 85 11.12 -17.21 -26.22
C ALA A 85 11.20 -15.71 -25.95
N TYR A 86 10.31 -15.23 -25.10
CA TYR A 86 10.23 -13.84 -24.66
C TYR A 86 10.24 -13.80 -23.15
N SER A 87 10.74 -12.71 -22.59
CA SER A 87 10.66 -12.44 -21.16
C SER A 87 10.15 -11.05 -20.88
N ALA A 88 9.45 -10.93 -19.76
CA ALA A 88 9.11 -9.67 -19.13
C ALA A 88 8.92 -9.89 -17.62
N THR A 89 8.81 -8.81 -16.86
CA THR A 89 8.50 -8.89 -15.43
C THR A 89 6.99 -8.99 -15.22
N MET A 90 6.54 -9.99 -14.46
CA MET A 90 5.12 -10.13 -14.11
C MET A 90 4.66 -8.92 -13.30
N PRO A 91 3.59 -8.20 -13.67
CA PRO A 91 3.10 -7.06 -12.92
C PRO A 91 2.84 -7.40 -11.45
N ALA A 92 3.32 -6.55 -10.53
CA ALA A 92 3.25 -6.79 -9.09
C ALA A 92 1.80 -6.84 -8.53
N ALA A 93 0.85 -6.21 -9.23
CA ALA A 93 -0.55 -6.17 -8.84
C ALA A 93 -1.34 -7.44 -9.21
N LEU A 94 -0.81 -8.26 -10.12
CA LEU A 94 -1.49 -9.47 -10.57
C LEU A 94 -1.24 -10.63 -9.60
N SER A 95 -2.31 -11.35 -9.28
CA SER A 95 -2.26 -12.58 -8.49
C SER A 95 -3.43 -13.49 -8.88
N GLY A 96 -3.31 -14.78 -8.57
CA GLY A 96 -4.32 -15.76 -8.96
C GLY A 96 -4.19 -16.20 -10.42
N PRO A 97 -5.27 -16.64 -11.08
CA PRO A 97 -5.25 -17.00 -12.49
C PRO A 97 -5.13 -15.75 -13.36
N VAL A 98 -4.11 -15.70 -14.22
CA VAL A 98 -3.92 -14.61 -15.19
C VAL A 98 -3.96 -15.21 -16.59
N ALA A 99 -4.91 -14.73 -17.38
CA ALA A 99 -5.02 -15.07 -18.80
C ALA A 99 -4.15 -14.13 -19.64
N ILE A 100 -3.44 -14.70 -20.61
CA ILE A 100 -2.47 -14.00 -21.46
C ILE A 100 -2.82 -14.27 -22.93
N ASP A 101 -3.07 -13.20 -23.70
CA ASP A 101 -3.33 -13.23 -25.15
C ASP A 101 -2.45 -12.21 -25.90
N LEU A 102 -2.21 -12.41 -27.19
CA LEU A 102 -1.49 -11.45 -28.02
C LEU A 102 -2.38 -10.25 -28.38
N VAL A 103 -1.80 -9.06 -28.33
CA VAL A 103 -2.47 -7.84 -28.77
C VAL A 103 -2.34 -7.70 -30.28
N GLY A 104 -3.47 -7.53 -30.96
CA GLY A 104 -3.52 -7.22 -32.39
C GLY A 104 -3.34 -8.42 -33.33
N GLN A 105 -3.20 -9.64 -32.80
CA GLN A 105 -3.12 -10.87 -33.58
C GLN A 105 -3.91 -12.02 -32.90
N PRO A 106 -4.55 -12.93 -33.66
CA PRO A 106 -5.24 -14.08 -33.09
C PRO A 106 -4.25 -15.05 -32.44
N SER A 107 -4.38 -15.30 -31.14
CA SER A 107 -3.55 -16.27 -30.41
C SER A 107 -4.36 -17.21 -29.52
N SER A 108 -3.73 -18.29 -29.09
CA SER A 108 -4.21 -19.05 -27.94
C SER A 108 -4.17 -18.18 -26.67
N VAL A 109 -5.01 -18.52 -25.70
CA VAL A 109 -4.93 -17.95 -24.35
C VAL A 109 -4.06 -18.84 -23.46
N LEU A 110 -3.00 -18.27 -22.89
CA LEU A 110 -2.17 -18.92 -21.88
C LEU A 110 -2.66 -18.50 -20.49
N VAL A 111 -2.98 -19.46 -19.63
CA VAL A 111 -3.35 -19.17 -18.23
C VAL A 111 -2.20 -19.55 -17.30
N LEU A 112 -1.67 -18.58 -16.57
CA LEU A 112 -0.66 -18.78 -15.54
C LEU A 112 -1.26 -18.60 -14.15
N ARG A 113 -0.83 -19.42 -13.19
CA ARG A 113 -1.12 -19.18 -11.78
C ARG A 113 -0.04 -18.28 -11.19
N VAL A 114 -0.39 -17.02 -10.96
CA VAL A 114 0.52 -16.01 -10.41
C VAL A 114 0.44 -16.03 -8.89
N ALA A 115 1.51 -16.46 -8.24
CA ALA A 115 1.67 -16.30 -6.82
C ALA A 115 1.97 -14.82 -6.51
N PRO A 116 1.37 -14.24 -5.45
CA PRO A 116 1.84 -12.94 -4.96
C PRO A 116 3.32 -13.08 -4.59
N LYS A 117 4.11 -12.03 -4.83
CA LYS A 117 5.50 -11.98 -4.34
C LYS A 117 5.45 -12.29 -2.85
N ALA A 118 6.29 -13.20 -2.35
CA ALA A 118 6.40 -13.46 -0.90
C ALA A 118 6.70 -12.17 -0.10
N ASP A 119 7.21 -11.14 -0.80
CA ASP A 119 7.46 -9.79 -0.30
C ASP A 119 6.41 -8.72 -0.69
N ALA A 120 5.25 -9.08 -1.27
CA ALA A 120 4.12 -8.13 -1.34
C ALA A 120 3.74 -7.60 0.06
N LEU A 121 4.10 -8.40 1.08
CA LEU A 121 4.08 -8.13 2.52
C LEU A 121 5.10 -7.11 3.03
N ARG A 122 6.14 -6.78 2.25
CA ARG A 122 7.07 -5.67 2.55
C ARG A 122 6.50 -4.31 2.14
N SER A 123 5.62 -4.28 1.14
CA SER A 123 5.15 -3.00 0.56
C SER A 123 4.20 -2.19 1.44
N LEU A 124 3.80 -2.72 2.60
CA LEU A 124 2.97 -1.99 3.58
C LEU A 124 3.79 -1.31 4.68
N THR A 125 5.08 -1.60 4.82
CA THR A 125 5.92 -1.07 5.90
C THR A 125 7.25 -0.50 5.47
N ASP A 126 7.84 -1.01 4.38
CA ASP A 126 9.07 -0.47 3.82
C ASP A 126 8.77 0.59 2.75
N ARG A 127 9.70 1.55 2.62
CA ARG A 127 9.71 2.53 1.54
C ARG A 127 9.64 1.78 0.20
N ARG A 128 8.50 1.87 -0.50
CA ARG A 128 8.39 1.45 -1.90
C ARG A 128 9.54 2.10 -2.67
N ALA A 129 10.24 1.34 -3.52
CA ALA A 129 11.24 1.95 -4.40
C ALA A 129 10.55 3.02 -5.27
N ARG A 130 11.27 4.06 -5.72
CA ARG A 130 10.67 5.17 -6.50
C ARG A 130 9.89 4.68 -7.74
N ASP A 131 10.27 3.51 -8.28
CA ASP A 131 9.67 2.89 -9.46
C ASP A 131 8.68 1.75 -9.13
N GLU A 132 8.39 1.53 -7.84
CA GLU A 132 7.49 0.46 -7.39
C GLU A 132 6.04 0.95 -7.39
N TYR A 133 5.18 0.22 -8.11
CA TYR A 133 3.78 0.57 -8.31
C TYR A 133 3.03 0.67 -6.98
N GLU A 134 2.56 1.86 -6.64
CA GLU A 134 1.60 2.09 -5.55
C GLU A 134 0.17 1.92 -6.10
N PRO A 135 -0.63 1.00 -5.52
CA PRO A 135 -2.01 0.78 -5.95
C PRO A 135 -2.87 2.04 -5.72
N PRO A 136 -3.98 2.18 -6.48
CA PRO A 136 -4.83 3.37 -6.39
C PRO A 136 -5.34 3.64 -4.97
N VAL A 137 -5.68 2.59 -4.22
CA VAL A 137 -5.96 2.63 -2.79
C VAL A 137 -4.77 2.05 -2.04
N SER A 138 -4.22 2.81 -1.12
CA SER A 138 -3.05 2.44 -0.31
C SER A 138 -3.17 3.00 1.11
N GLU A 139 -2.23 2.65 1.97
CA GLU A 139 -2.12 3.11 3.35
C GLU A 139 -1.82 4.61 3.48
N ASN A 140 -2.46 5.28 4.44
CA ASN A 140 -2.20 6.70 4.74
C ASN A 140 -1.52 6.91 6.10
N ASP A 141 -2.04 6.28 7.15
CA ASP A 141 -1.51 6.20 8.52
C ASP A 141 -1.63 4.75 9.04
N PRO A 142 -1.11 4.44 10.25
CA PRO A 142 -1.20 3.09 10.80
C PRO A 142 -2.64 2.54 10.90
N ILE A 143 -2.77 1.23 10.73
CA ILE A 143 -4.01 0.46 10.84
C ILE A 143 -3.81 -0.60 11.92
N TYR A 144 -4.53 -0.45 13.04
CA TYR A 144 -4.36 -1.30 14.22
C TYR A 144 -5.65 -1.45 15.02
N PHE A 145 -5.66 -2.45 15.89
CA PHE A 145 -6.64 -2.65 16.93
C PHE A 145 -5.92 -3.05 18.22
N VAL A 146 -6.14 -2.30 19.31
CA VAL A 146 -5.50 -2.54 20.60
C VAL A 146 -6.49 -2.49 21.76
N LEU A 147 -6.20 -3.25 22.80
CA LEU A 147 -6.98 -3.35 24.04
C LEU A 147 -6.16 -2.84 25.22
N GLY A 148 -6.79 -2.07 26.09
CA GLY A 148 -6.23 -1.58 27.35
C GLY A 148 -7.11 -1.93 28.54
N ALA A 149 -6.50 -2.17 29.70
CA ALA A 149 -7.19 -2.60 30.92
C ALA A 149 -6.96 -1.66 32.13
N ARG A 150 -6.52 -0.42 31.90
CA ARG A 150 -6.05 0.46 32.99
C ARG A 150 -7.15 0.91 33.95
N SER A 151 -8.30 1.34 33.42
CA SER A 151 -9.41 1.90 34.19
C SER A 151 -10.71 1.27 33.70
N GLY A 152 -10.74 -0.06 33.74
CA GLY A 152 -11.66 -0.87 32.95
C GLY A 152 -11.06 -1.29 31.61
N TYR A 153 -11.84 -2.05 30.85
CA TYR A 153 -11.49 -2.51 29.52
C TYR A 153 -11.88 -1.46 28.48
N SER A 154 -10.94 -1.11 27.62
CA SER A 154 -11.17 -0.23 26.48
C SER A 154 -10.48 -0.80 25.26
N ALA A 155 -11.06 -0.57 24.08
CA ALA A 155 -10.38 -0.80 22.82
C ALA A 155 -10.09 0.54 22.14
N ARG A 156 -9.02 0.57 21.35
CA ARG A 156 -8.75 1.64 20.40
C ARG A 156 -8.37 1.02 19.08
N PHE A 157 -8.89 1.56 18.00
CA PHE A 157 -8.50 1.13 16.66
C PHE A 157 -8.46 2.30 15.69
N GLN A 158 -7.65 2.13 14.66
CA GLN A 158 -7.51 3.09 13.58
C GLN A 158 -7.62 2.38 12.24
N LEU A 159 -8.39 2.98 11.33
CA LEU A 159 -8.44 2.64 9.92
C LEU A 159 -7.93 3.83 9.14
N SER A 160 -7.06 3.61 8.14
CA SER A 160 -6.50 4.72 7.38
C SER A 160 -6.07 4.33 5.99
N PHE A 161 -6.60 5.04 4.99
CA PHE A 161 -6.31 4.81 3.58
C PHE A 161 -6.20 6.14 2.84
N LYS A 162 -5.53 6.10 1.69
CA LYS A 162 -5.51 7.16 0.70
C LYS A 162 -5.83 6.59 -0.67
N TYR A 163 -6.46 7.41 -1.48
CA TYR A 163 -6.80 7.13 -2.86
C TYR A 163 -6.11 8.13 -3.78
N ARG A 164 -5.35 7.65 -4.76
CA ARG A 164 -4.77 8.48 -5.81
C ARG A 164 -5.86 8.86 -6.79
N LEU A 165 -6.14 10.16 -6.92
CA LEU A 165 -7.27 10.66 -7.72
C LEU A 165 -7.03 10.58 -9.23
N PHE A 166 -5.77 10.59 -9.66
CA PHE A 166 -5.41 10.58 -11.08
C PHE A 166 -4.32 9.55 -11.37
N ASP A 167 -4.56 8.67 -12.34
CA ASP A 167 -3.59 7.68 -12.81
C ASP A 167 -2.50 8.35 -13.65
N GLN A 168 -1.23 8.04 -13.37
CA GLN A 168 -0.08 8.53 -14.15
C GLN A 168 -0.06 8.00 -15.58
N SER A 169 -0.67 6.83 -15.82
CA SER A 169 -0.61 6.11 -17.09
C SER A 169 -1.78 6.43 -18.04
N ALA A 170 -2.84 7.06 -17.54
CA ALA A 170 -4.08 7.26 -18.30
C ALA A 170 -4.80 8.59 -17.97
N GLY A 171 -5.64 9.04 -18.91
CA GLY A 171 -6.51 10.21 -18.74
C GLY A 171 -5.78 11.48 -18.32
N PHE A 172 -6.43 12.28 -17.46
CA PHE A 172 -5.90 13.57 -16.99
C PHE A 172 -4.53 13.48 -16.29
N GLY A 173 -4.21 12.37 -15.64
CA GLY A 173 -2.91 12.23 -14.98
C GLY A 173 -1.76 11.98 -15.96
N ARG A 174 -2.03 11.39 -17.14
CA ARG A 174 -1.07 11.35 -18.24
C ARG A 174 -0.87 12.73 -18.88
N ASP A 175 -1.96 13.43 -19.14
CA ASP A 175 -1.92 14.75 -19.79
C ASP A 175 -1.30 15.82 -18.89
N ARG A 176 -1.48 15.66 -17.57
CA ARG A 176 -0.97 16.57 -16.53
C ARG A 176 -0.35 15.75 -15.39
N PRO A 177 0.91 15.31 -15.53
CA PRO A 177 1.58 14.42 -14.57
C PRO A 177 1.54 14.89 -13.12
N TRP A 178 1.53 16.20 -12.87
CA TRP A 178 1.45 16.77 -11.53
C TRP A 178 0.15 16.43 -10.79
N LEU A 179 -0.95 16.14 -11.51
CA LEU A 179 -2.23 15.71 -10.93
C LEU A 179 -2.14 14.35 -10.26
N SER A 180 -1.19 13.50 -10.66
CA SER A 180 -0.99 12.19 -10.02
C SER A 180 -0.51 12.28 -8.57
N GLY A 181 -0.01 13.45 -8.16
CA GLY A 181 0.31 13.74 -6.77
C GLY A 181 -0.91 14.04 -5.91
N LEU A 182 -2.13 14.12 -6.46
CA LEU A 182 -3.35 14.47 -5.72
C LEU A 182 -4.01 13.23 -5.11
N TYR A 183 -4.21 13.26 -3.79
CA TYR A 183 -4.76 12.17 -3.01
C TYR A 183 -5.94 12.62 -2.15
N PHE A 184 -6.93 11.75 -2.07
CA PHE A 184 -7.93 11.79 -1.01
C PHE A 184 -7.53 10.82 0.10
N GLY A 185 -7.33 11.31 1.32
CA GLY A 185 -7.06 10.50 2.50
C GLY A 185 -8.28 10.38 3.39
N TYR A 186 -8.41 9.26 4.08
CA TYR A 186 -9.39 9.08 5.14
C TYR A 186 -8.76 8.30 6.28
N THR A 187 -8.73 8.91 7.46
CA THR A 187 -8.35 8.26 8.71
C THR A 187 -9.54 8.27 9.66
N GLN A 188 -9.83 7.16 10.31
CA GLN A 188 -10.83 7.07 11.36
C GLN A 188 -10.19 6.45 12.59
N ASN A 189 -10.35 7.09 13.75
CA ASN A 189 -9.87 6.58 15.02
C ASN A 189 -11.02 6.49 16.02
N SER A 190 -11.19 5.32 16.63
CA SER A 190 -12.28 5.05 17.56
C SER A 190 -11.75 4.58 18.91
N VAL A 191 -12.33 5.11 19.98
CA VAL A 191 -12.12 4.66 21.37
C VAL A 191 -13.41 4.00 21.85
N TRP A 192 -13.32 2.73 22.21
CA TRP A 192 -14.43 1.90 22.62
C TRP A 192 -14.37 1.62 24.12
N ASP A 193 -15.42 2.00 24.85
CA ASP A 193 -15.55 1.65 26.27
C ASP A 193 -16.23 0.29 26.41
N LEU A 194 -15.43 -0.75 26.62
CA LEU A 194 -15.89 -2.14 26.79
C LEU A 194 -16.40 -2.42 28.21
N SER A 195 -16.17 -1.51 29.15
CA SER A 195 -16.64 -1.62 30.53
C SER A 195 -18.00 -0.96 30.76
N SER A 196 -18.44 -0.09 29.85
CA SER A 196 -19.79 0.50 29.90
C SER A 196 -20.90 -0.56 29.73
N GLN A 197 -22.07 -0.32 30.34
CA GLN A 197 -23.19 -1.27 30.39
C GLN A 197 -23.60 -1.79 29.01
N SER A 198 -23.69 -0.91 28.01
CA SER A 198 -24.03 -1.25 26.63
C SER A 198 -22.81 -1.37 25.72
N ARG A 199 -21.59 -1.23 26.28
CA ARG A 199 -20.32 -1.26 25.53
C ARG A 199 -20.37 -0.29 24.35
N ALA A 200 -20.70 0.97 24.59
CA ALA A 200 -20.79 1.97 23.53
C ALA A 200 -19.40 2.52 23.15
N PHE A 201 -19.25 2.97 21.91
CA PHE A 201 -18.09 3.78 21.54
C PHE A 201 -18.10 5.07 22.35
N ARG A 202 -16.98 5.37 23.01
CA ARG A 202 -16.78 6.62 23.73
C ARG A 202 -16.72 7.77 22.73
N ASP A 203 -15.81 7.62 21.77
CA ASP A 203 -15.58 8.61 20.72
C ASP A 203 -15.12 7.95 19.43
N THR A 204 -15.41 8.60 18.30
CA THR A 204 -14.88 8.23 16.98
C THR A 204 -14.59 9.51 16.24
N SER A 205 -13.33 9.70 15.84
CA SER A 205 -12.87 10.84 15.06
C SER A 205 -12.77 10.43 13.59
N TYR A 206 -13.42 11.20 12.71
CA TYR A 206 -13.46 11.06 11.26
C TYR A 206 -12.55 12.13 10.64
N ARG A 207 -11.52 11.71 9.91
CA ARG A 207 -10.46 12.57 9.38
C ARG A 207 -10.27 12.44 7.86
N PRO A 208 -11.20 12.96 7.04
CA PRO A 208 -10.96 13.08 5.61
C PRO A 208 -9.93 14.18 5.31
N SER A 209 -9.10 13.96 4.31
CA SER A 209 -8.10 14.92 3.84
C SER A 209 -8.02 14.95 2.32
N LEU A 210 -7.69 16.12 1.78
CA LEU A 210 -7.32 16.28 0.38
C LEU A 210 -5.93 16.90 0.35
N PHE A 211 -4.99 16.21 -0.27
CA PHE A 211 -3.60 16.65 -0.25
C PHE A 211 -2.88 16.33 -1.54
N TRP A 212 -1.86 17.13 -1.81
CA TRP A 212 -0.88 16.86 -2.83
C TRP A 212 0.39 16.30 -2.20
N LYS A 213 0.95 15.24 -2.78
CA LYS A 213 2.20 14.60 -2.38
C LYS A 213 3.24 14.80 -3.46
N TRP A 214 4.38 15.31 -3.03
CA TRP A 214 5.60 15.46 -3.81
C TRP A 214 6.66 14.50 -3.29
N GLU A 215 7.47 13.97 -4.21
CA GLU A 215 8.65 13.20 -3.89
C GLU A 215 9.82 13.81 -4.67
N ARG A 216 10.99 13.89 -4.04
CA ARG A 216 12.18 14.42 -4.71
C ARG A 216 12.51 13.59 -5.95
N ALA A 217 13.12 14.22 -6.95
CA ALA A 217 13.58 13.55 -8.18
C ALA A 217 15.09 13.27 -8.19
N ASP A 218 15.86 13.90 -7.31
CA ASP A 218 17.32 13.76 -7.22
C ASP A 218 17.77 13.66 -5.76
N ASP A 219 19.07 13.41 -5.54
CA ASP A 219 19.68 13.36 -4.21
C ASP A 219 20.25 14.72 -3.75
N ARG A 220 20.05 15.80 -4.52
CA ARG A 220 20.49 17.15 -4.15
C ARG A 220 19.50 17.84 -3.22
N THR A 221 18.24 17.43 -3.29
CA THR A 221 17.19 17.97 -2.44
C THR A 221 17.25 17.37 -1.02
N TRP A 222 17.31 18.24 -0.02
CA TRP A 222 17.50 17.89 1.39
C TRP A 222 16.26 17.30 2.07
N ILE A 223 15.11 17.27 1.38
CA ILE A 223 13.86 16.62 1.81
C ILE A 223 13.55 15.48 0.84
N ASP A 224 13.11 14.33 1.33
CA ASP A 224 12.77 13.16 0.51
C ASP A 224 11.39 13.26 -0.14
N ALA A 225 10.40 13.73 0.62
CA ALA A 225 9.04 13.95 0.14
C ALA A 225 8.34 15.03 0.95
N ALA A 226 7.21 15.54 0.46
CA ALA A 226 6.36 16.44 1.22
C ALA A 226 4.89 16.24 0.86
N ARG A 227 4.01 16.34 1.86
CA ARG A 227 2.57 16.43 1.66
C ARG A 227 2.08 17.82 2.03
N PHE A 228 1.20 18.39 1.21
CA PHE A 228 0.53 19.66 1.50
C PHE A 228 -0.96 19.51 1.22
N GLY A 229 -1.81 19.92 2.16
CA GLY A 229 -3.24 19.75 1.97
C GLY A 229 -4.09 20.33 3.08
N ALA A 230 -5.36 19.96 3.04
CA ALA A 230 -6.35 20.27 4.07
C ALA A 230 -6.88 18.97 4.68
N GLU A 231 -7.16 19.00 5.98
CA GLU A 231 -7.78 17.90 6.71
C GLU A 231 -8.91 18.46 7.58
N HIS A 232 -10.05 17.80 7.52
CA HIS A 232 -11.16 18.00 8.46
C HIS A 232 -11.07 16.91 9.53
N GLU A 233 -11.30 17.24 10.79
CA GLU A 233 -11.42 16.26 11.88
C GLU A 233 -12.67 16.58 12.69
N SER A 234 -13.62 15.64 12.76
CA SER A 234 -14.80 15.76 13.62
C SER A 234 -15.19 14.44 14.27
N ASN A 235 -15.95 14.49 15.35
CA ASN A 235 -16.43 13.28 16.02
C ASN A 235 -17.85 12.83 15.64
N GLY A 236 -18.51 13.56 14.74
CA GLY A 236 -19.87 13.26 14.29
C GLY A 236 -20.94 13.35 15.40
N LYS A 237 -20.65 13.99 16.53
CA LYS A 237 -21.61 14.23 17.62
C LYS A 237 -22.27 15.61 17.48
N ASP A 238 -23.35 15.82 18.22
CA ASP A 238 -24.09 17.08 18.30
C ASP A 238 -23.96 17.75 19.69
N GLY A 239 -24.46 18.99 19.76
CA GLY A 239 -24.52 19.80 20.99
C GLY A 239 -23.15 19.94 21.68
N ASP A 240 -23.16 19.92 23.01
CA ASP A 240 -21.96 20.16 23.84
C ASP A 240 -20.84 19.13 23.65
N ARG A 241 -21.16 17.96 23.07
CA ARG A 241 -20.19 16.91 22.76
C ARG A 241 -19.63 16.99 21.35
N SER A 242 -20.17 17.89 20.51
CA SER A 242 -19.67 18.09 19.16
C SER A 242 -18.25 18.64 19.21
N ARG A 243 -17.38 18.07 18.39
CA ARG A 243 -16.02 18.56 18.19
C ARG A 243 -15.71 18.51 16.71
N SER A 244 -15.11 19.59 16.22
CA SER A 244 -14.79 19.80 14.82
C SER A 244 -13.63 20.76 14.69
N ILE A 245 -12.71 20.44 13.79
CA ILE A 245 -11.66 21.34 13.32
C ILE A 245 -11.42 21.15 11.84
N ASN A 246 -10.95 22.21 11.19
CA ASN A 246 -10.23 22.09 9.94
C ASN A 246 -8.76 22.51 10.12
N THR A 247 -7.88 21.89 9.34
CA THR A 247 -6.45 22.20 9.34
C THR A 247 -5.91 22.30 7.93
N LEU A 248 -5.07 23.30 7.69
CA LEU A 248 -4.14 23.28 6.55
C LEU A 248 -2.83 22.72 7.06
N PHE A 249 -2.21 21.82 6.31
CA PHE A 249 -1.00 21.16 6.77
C PHE A 249 0.11 21.09 5.73
N VAL A 250 1.34 21.01 6.23
CA VAL A 250 2.54 20.60 5.49
C VAL A 250 3.21 19.48 6.28
N ARG A 251 3.57 18.39 5.60
CA ARG A 251 4.27 17.24 6.19
C ARG A 251 5.50 16.93 5.35
N PRO A 252 6.66 17.58 5.59
CA PRO A 252 7.92 17.17 4.98
C PRO A 252 8.34 15.81 5.53
N GLU A 253 9.06 15.03 4.73
CA GLU A 253 9.50 13.68 5.03
C GLU A 253 11.01 13.56 4.79
N TRP A 254 11.75 13.10 5.80
CA TRP A 254 13.16 12.73 5.72
C TRP A 254 13.31 11.24 6.02
N HIS A 255 14.06 10.54 5.17
CA HIS A 255 14.25 9.10 5.19
C HIS A 255 15.75 8.76 5.16
N TRP A 256 16.27 8.25 6.26
CA TRP A 256 17.65 7.79 6.35
C TRP A 256 17.70 6.27 6.34
N ARG A 257 18.59 5.71 5.53
CA ARG A 257 18.95 4.29 5.58
C ARG A 257 20.23 4.14 6.39
N LEU A 258 20.16 3.35 7.45
CA LEU A 258 21.28 3.12 8.35
C LEU A 258 22.22 2.04 7.79
N ARG A 259 23.47 2.01 8.26
CA ARG A 259 24.51 1.08 7.75
C ARG A 259 24.16 -0.39 7.93
N ASN A 260 23.36 -0.71 8.94
CA ASN A 260 22.90 -2.06 9.27
C ASN A 260 21.66 -2.49 8.45
N GLY A 261 21.14 -1.64 7.56
CA GLY A 261 19.99 -1.94 6.71
C GLY A 261 18.66 -1.39 7.23
N ASP A 262 18.64 -0.84 8.45
CA ASP A 262 17.44 -0.25 9.06
C ASP A 262 17.06 1.08 8.39
N SER A 263 15.84 1.54 8.64
CA SER A 263 15.40 2.87 8.22
C SER A 263 14.94 3.74 9.39
N LEU A 264 15.25 5.02 9.31
CA LEU A 264 14.75 6.06 10.20
C LEU A 264 13.99 7.08 9.36
N GLN A 265 12.80 7.45 9.80
CA GLN A 265 11.96 8.44 9.14
C GLN A 265 11.61 9.54 10.13
N PHE A 266 11.68 10.79 9.70
CA PHE A 266 11.20 11.95 10.44
C PHE A 266 10.20 12.70 9.57
N THR A 267 8.98 12.85 10.05
CA THR A 267 7.83 13.31 9.25
C THR A 267 6.95 14.28 10.04
N PRO A 268 7.50 15.41 10.53
CA PRO A 268 6.72 16.36 11.33
C PRO A 268 5.50 16.84 10.55
N HIS A 269 4.36 16.89 11.20
CA HIS A 269 3.10 17.33 10.60
C HIS A 269 2.73 18.71 11.14
N LEU A 270 3.18 19.73 10.41
CA LEU A 270 2.92 21.13 10.73
C LEU A 270 1.52 21.48 10.22
N HIS A 271 0.73 22.13 11.06
CA HIS A 271 -0.64 22.46 10.71
C HIS A 271 -1.06 23.80 11.29
N LYS A 272 -2.00 24.44 10.59
CA LYS A 272 -2.69 25.65 11.03
C LYS A 272 -4.18 25.35 11.09
N TYR A 273 -4.78 25.59 12.24
CA TYR A 273 -6.22 25.45 12.41
C TYR A 273 -6.97 26.58 11.71
N PHE A 274 -8.10 26.21 11.11
CA PHE A 274 -9.16 27.12 10.70
C PHE A 274 -10.49 26.43 11.04
N ASP A 275 -11.54 27.22 11.30
CA ASP A 275 -12.83 26.67 11.76
C ASP A 275 -12.72 25.78 13.01
N THR A 276 -12.65 26.41 14.18
CA THR A 276 -12.45 25.76 15.48
C THR A 276 -13.56 26.09 16.47
N ALA A 277 -14.76 26.44 15.98
CA ALA A 277 -15.84 26.98 16.81
C ALA A 277 -16.20 26.05 17.99
N ASP A 278 -16.19 24.73 17.76
CA ASP A 278 -16.55 23.72 18.77
C ASP A 278 -15.46 23.46 19.81
N ASN A 279 -14.24 23.94 19.57
CA ASN A 279 -13.06 23.70 20.40
C ASN A 279 -12.00 24.80 20.16
N PRO A 280 -12.28 26.05 20.57
CA PRO A 280 -11.47 27.22 20.22
C PRO A 280 -10.08 27.22 20.88
N ASP A 281 -9.92 26.50 22.00
CA ASP A 281 -8.65 26.40 22.74
C ASP A 281 -7.85 25.15 22.36
N ILE A 282 -8.18 24.43 21.28
CA ILE A 282 -7.50 23.17 20.90
C ILE A 282 -5.99 23.29 20.74
N ALA A 283 -5.51 24.44 20.24
CA ALA A 283 -4.08 24.74 20.09
C ALA A 283 -3.32 24.77 21.44
N ALA A 284 -4.02 25.07 22.54
CA ALA A 284 -3.44 25.03 23.89
C ALA A 284 -2.99 23.63 24.31
N TYR A 285 -3.55 22.58 23.69
CA TYR A 285 -3.30 21.17 24.01
C TYR A 285 -2.51 20.44 22.93
N ARG A 286 -2.88 20.61 21.66
CA ARG A 286 -2.25 19.89 20.53
C ARG A 286 -1.10 20.66 19.87
N GLY A 287 -1.07 21.97 20.01
CA GLY A 287 -0.08 22.83 19.36
C GLY A 287 -0.28 22.86 17.86
N TYR A 288 0.78 23.18 17.11
CA TYR A 288 0.75 23.33 15.66
C TYR A 288 1.65 22.32 14.92
N VAL A 289 2.26 21.39 15.65
CA VAL A 289 3.18 20.40 15.10
C VAL A 289 2.98 19.06 15.81
N ASP A 290 2.72 18.02 15.02
CA ASP A 290 2.88 16.64 15.49
C ASP A 290 4.28 16.17 15.09
N TRP A 291 5.18 16.05 16.07
CA TRP A 291 6.54 15.55 15.85
C TRP A 291 6.50 14.04 15.71
N ARG A 292 6.69 13.55 14.48
CA ARG A 292 6.62 12.13 14.16
C ARG A 292 7.99 11.58 13.76
N ALA A 293 8.40 10.52 14.42
CA ALA A 293 9.57 9.74 14.07
C ALA A 293 9.20 8.26 13.98
N ARG A 294 9.80 7.54 13.03
CA ARG A 294 9.62 6.10 12.85
C ARG A 294 10.98 5.45 12.67
N TYR A 295 11.21 4.36 13.37
CA TYR A 295 12.37 3.49 13.19
C TYR A 295 11.88 2.10 12.79
N ASP A 296 12.47 1.57 11.72
CA ASP A 296 12.16 0.26 11.16
C ASP A 296 13.44 -0.57 11.08
N ALA A 297 13.50 -1.64 11.88
CA ALA A 297 14.59 -2.59 11.91
C ALA A 297 14.29 -3.77 10.96
N GLY A 298 14.57 -3.55 9.67
CA GLY A 298 14.48 -4.57 8.62
C GLY A 298 13.08 -5.16 8.41
N GLY A 299 12.03 -4.44 8.77
CA GLY A 299 10.64 -4.85 8.71
C GLY A 299 10.20 -5.81 9.81
N GLU A 300 11.08 -6.20 10.73
CA GLU A 300 10.79 -7.14 11.82
C GLU A 300 10.31 -6.42 13.08
N TRP A 301 10.96 -5.30 13.42
CA TRP A 301 10.58 -4.45 14.54
C TRP A 301 10.40 -3.01 14.08
N ILE A 302 9.27 -2.42 14.45
CA ILE A 302 8.91 -1.08 14.01
C ILE A 302 8.47 -0.29 15.24
N ALA A 303 9.05 0.89 15.42
CA ALA A 303 8.67 1.84 16.46
C ALA A 303 8.26 3.17 15.83
N THR A 304 7.09 3.69 16.18
CA THR A 304 6.62 5.01 15.75
C THR A 304 6.34 5.85 16.99
N GLY A 305 6.89 7.07 17.05
CA GLY A 305 6.63 8.04 18.10
C GLY A 305 5.97 9.28 17.54
N VAL A 306 4.92 9.76 18.21
CA VAL A 306 4.28 11.05 17.93
C VAL A 306 4.22 11.88 19.21
N ALA A 307 4.85 13.04 19.19
CA ALA A 307 4.83 14.00 20.30
C ALA A 307 4.13 15.31 19.89
N ARG A 308 3.33 15.87 20.80
CA ARG A 308 2.64 17.15 20.64
C ARG A 308 2.96 18.07 21.80
N ILE A 309 3.14 19.35 21.50
CA ILE A 309 3.35 20.41 22.49
C ILE A 309 2.40 21.56 22.17
N GLY A 310 1.39 21.73 23.02
CA GLY A 310 0.42 22.81 22.99
C GLY A 310 0.99 24.17 23.37
N THR A 311 0.32 25.23 22.92
CA THR A 311 0.75 26.63 23.16
C THR A 311 0.73 27.03 24.62
N SER A 312 0.04 26.28 25.48
CA SER A 312 0.01 26.48 26.94
C SER A 312 0.85 25.46 27.72
N GLY A 313 1.85 24.83 27.08
CA GLY A 313 2.75 23.87 27.71
C GLY A 313 2.12 22.50 28.02
N LYS A 314 0.88 22.26 27.58
CA LYS A 314 0.24 20.94 27.60
C LYS A 314 0.78 20.11 26.45
N GLY A 315 0.65 18.79 26.50
CA GLY A 315 1.17 17.95 25.42
C GLY A 315 0.85 16.48 25.57
N SER A 316 1.31 15.70 24.61
CA SER A 316 1.10 14.26 24.60
C SER A 316 2.25 13.52 23.93
N LEU A 317 2.36 12.25 24.29
CA LEU A 317 3.27 11.29 23.68
C LEU A 317 2.50 10.02 23.37
N LEU A 318 2.50 9.63 22.10
CA LEU A 318 2.05 8.33 21.60
C LEU A 318 3.28 7.58 21.10
N ILE A 319 3.46 6.34 21.56
CA ILE A 319 4.50 5.44 21.08
C ILE A 319 3.84 4.14 20.70
N ASP A 320 4.01 3.75 19.45
CA ASP A 320 3.58 2.48 18.91
C ASP A 320 4.81 1.60 18.67
N PHE A 321 4.73 0.34 19.07
CA PHE A 321 5.78 -0.65 18.88
C PHE A 321 5.19 -1.93 18.31
N SER A 322 5.76 -2.39 17.20
CA SER A 322 5.21 -3.49 16.42
C SER A 322 6.28 -4.52 16.12
N LYS A 323 5.92 -5.80 16.30
CA LYS A 323 6.76 -6.93 15.92
C LYS A 323 6.07 -7.74 14.84
N ARG A 324 6.75 -7.98 13.73
CA ARG A 324 6.27 -8.91 12.71
C ARG A 324 6.18 -10.31 13.32
N THR A 325 5.10 -11.00 13.02
CA THR A 325 4.96 -12.41 13.39
C THR A 325 4.45 -13.20 12.20
N ARG A 326 5.07 -14.35 11.95
CA ARG A 326 4.77 -15.19 10.78
C ARG A 326 3.42 -15.91 10.90
N ASP A 327 2.91 -16.02 12.14
CA ASP A 327 1.73 -16.80 12.48
C ASP A 327 0.43 -15.97 12.52
N LEU A 328 0.52 -14.64 12.68
CA LEU A 328 -0.65 -13.76 12.54
C LEU A 328 -0.85 -13.42 11.07
N ARG A 329 -1.70 -14.21 10.40
CA ARG A 329 -2.21 -13.89 9.05
C ARG A 329 -3.61 -13.30 9.17
N VAL A 330 -3.76 -12.03 8.80
CA VAL A 330 -5.07 -11.38 8.68
C VAL A 330 -5.35 -11.23 7.18
N GLY A 331 -6.00 -12.25 6.59
CA GLY A 331 -6.17 -12.33 5.14
C GLY A 331 -4.83 -12.54 4.40
N PRO A 332 -4.60 -11.91 3.23
CA PRO A 332 -3.33 -12.00 2.50
C PRO A 332 -2.20 -11.19 3.17
N VAL A 333 -2.48 -10.47 4.26
CA VAL A 333 -1.55 -9.56 4.92
C VAL A 333 -1.01 -10.19 6.21
N GLY A 334 0.31 -10.07 6.40
CA GLY A 334 1.02 -10.46 7.61
C GLY A 334 0.80 -9.40 8.66
N GLY A 335 0.28 -9.82 9.81
CA GLY A 335 0.01 -8.95 10.94
C GLY A 335 1.25 -8.73 11.81
N TYR A 336 1.17 -7.68 12.61
CA TYR A 336 2.15 -7.37 13.65
C TYR A 336 1.48 -7.55 15.00
N LEU A 337 2.21 -8.10 15.97
CA LEU A 337 1.88 -7.84 17.36
C LEU A 337 2.17 -6.37 17.64
N HIS A 338 1.24 -5.68 18.28
CA HIS A 338 1.29 -4.24 18.44
C HIS A 338 1.10 -3.84 19.90
N VAL A 339 1.94 -2.94 20.36
CA VAL A 339 1.90 -2.34 21.70
C VAL A 339 1.85 -0.84 21.54
N GLN A 340 0.90 -0.21 22.21
CA GLN A 340 0.72 1.23 22.17
C GLN A 340 0.79 1.83 23.57
N TYR A 341 1.63 2.85 23.72
CA TYR A 341 1.73 3.68 24.90
C TYR A 341 1.20 5.08 24.60
N PHE A 342 0.30 5.59 25.44
CA PHE A 342 -0.18 6.97 25.34
C PHE A 342 -0.11 7.70 26.69
N ASN A 343 0.31 8.96 26.70
CA ASN A 343 0.27 9.82 27.88
C ASN A 343 0.04 11.28 27.48
N GLY A 344 -0.83 11.99 28.18
CA GLY A 344 -1.07 13.42 27.96
C GLY A 344 -2.48 13.76 27.49
N TYR A 345 -2.60 14.84 26.71
CA TYR A 345 -3.86 15.41 26.23
C TYR A 345 -4.17 15.00 24.77
N GLY A 346 -5.41 15.14 24.29
CA GLY A 346 -5.68 14.95 22.85
C GLY A 346 -5.56 13.51 22.35
N GLU A 347 -5.89 12.52 23.17
CA GLU A 347 -5.97 11.10 22.73
C GLU A 347 -7.08 10.88 21.70
N ASP A 348 -8.20 11.53 21.97
CA ASP A 348 -9.42 11.58 21.18
C ASP A 348 -9.86 13.06 21.11
N ILE A 349 -10.69 13.41 20.12
CA ILE A 349 -11.07 14.80 19.93
C ILE A 349 -12.14 15.23 20.93
N LEU A 350 -13.03 14.33 21.37
CA LEU A 350 -14.03 14.62 22.41
C LEU A 350 -13.39 15.20 23.68
N ASP A 351 -12.39 14.51 24.20
CA ASP A 351 -11.69 14.83 25.44
C ASP A 351 -10.30 15.45 25.18
N TYR A 352 -10.17 16.25 24.11
CA TYR A 352 -8.87 16.85 23.75
C TYR A 352 -8.23 17.65 24.87
N ASN A 353 -9.07 18.25 25.73
CA ASN A 353 -8.68 19.09 26.84
C ASN A 353 -8.47 18.34 28.17
N LEU A 354 -8.65 17.02 28.19
CA LEU A 354 -8.49 16.19 29.39
C LEU A 354 -7.15 15.44 29.37
N ARG A 355 -6.39 15.54 30.46
CA ARG A 355 -5.14 14.80 30.61
C ARG A 355 -5.40 13.34 30.92
N ARG A 356 -5.02 12.43 30.03
CA ARG A 356 -4.95 11.00 30.30
C ARG A 356 -3.66 10.68 31.03
N LYS A 357 -3.75 9.77 31.99
CA LYS A 357 -2.59 9.15 32.62
C LYS A 357 -1.95 8.12 31.65
N PRO A 358 -0.68 7.73 31.83
CA PRO A 358 0.03 6.75 30.97
C PRO A 358 -0.72 5.42 30.70
N GLN A 359 -1.22 5.18 29.51
CA GLN A 359 -1.93 3.94 29.16
C GLN A 359 -1.05 3.05 28.30
N LEU A 360 -1.12 1.75 28.54
CA LEU A 360 -0.49 0.73 27.71
C LEU A 360 -1.61 -0.15 27.14
N ARG A 361 -1.55 -0.40 25.83
CA ARG A 361 -2.51 -1.23 25.12
C ARG A 361 -1.79 -2.24 24.25
N PHE A 362 -2.43 -3.38 24.03
CA PHE A 362 -1.87 -4.50 23.30
C PHE A 362 -2.86 -4.99 22.25
N GLY A 363 -2.37 -5.39 21.09
CA GLY A 363 -3.21 -5.98 20.07
C GLY A 363 -2.45 -6.25 18.80
N VAL A 364 -3.06 -5.92 17.67
CA VAL A 364 -2.54 -6.24 16.34
C VAL A 364 -2.52 -5.02 15.44
N ALA A 365 -1.56 -4.96 14.53
CA ALA A 365 -1.52 -4.00 13.44
C ALA A 365 -1.44 -4.72 12.09
N ILE A 366 -2.05 -4.12 11.08
CA ILE A 366 -1.91 -4.50 9.68
C ILE A 366 -0.86 -3.59 9.02
N VAL A 367 -0.93 -2.30 9.36
CA VAL A 367 0.03 -1.26 8.97
C VAL A 367 0.52 -0.61 10.26
N PRO A 368 1.72 -0.94 10.75
CA PRO A 368 2.30 -0.39 11.99
C PRO A 368 2.92 0.99 11.81
#